data_AF-A0A158KZ37-F1
#
_entry.id   AF-A0A158KZ37-F1
#
_cell.length_a   1.000
_cell.length_b   1.000
_cell.length_c   1.000
_cell.angle_alpha   90.00
_cell.angle_beta   90.00
_cell.angle_gamma   90.00
#
_symmetry.space_group_name_H-M   'P 1'
#
loop_
_entity.id
_entity.type
_entity.pdbx_description
1 polymer ?
#
loop_
_entity_poly.entity_id
_entity_poly.type
_entity_poly.pdbx_seq_one_letter_code
_entity_poly.pdbx_strand_id
1 'polypeptide(L)'
;MRRDLDLRAAVVTASMLGDDIGAIEDAHLMLGNITAQLLRLLDRYGAAELQAAIEETLASGAAPHQNPVRLALERRRAARGAPPPIAIKLPEHVRDKDKRVTPHRLDI
;
A
#
# COMPACT_ATOMS: atom_id res chain seq x y z
N MET A 1 59.21 7.28 2.28
CA MET A 1 58.00 7.94 1.73
C MET A 1 57.14 6.91 0.96
N ARG A 2 56.56 5.91 1.64
CA ARG A 2 55.65 4.88 1.06
C ARG A 2 54.80 4.19 2.17
N ARG A 3 54.09 4.96 3.01
CA ARG A 3 53.17 4.41 4.03
C ARG A 3 51.78 5.04 4.08
N ASP A 4 51.53 6.10 3.30
CA ASP A 4 50.24 6.82 3.32
C ASP A 4 49.23 6.35 2.27
N LEU A 5 49.62 5.44 1.36
CA LEU A 5 48.77 5.02 0.23
C LEU A 5 47.80 3.87 0.58
N ASP A 6 48.12 3.02 1.56
CA ASP A 6 47.28 1.87 1.94
C ASP A 6 46.11 2.23 2.86
N LEU A 7 46.25 3.26 3.71
CA LEU A 7 45.19 3.65 4.65
C LEU A 7 43.99 4.30 3.95
N ARG A 8 44.23 5.05 2.86
CA ARG A 8 43.15 5.67 2.08
C ARG A 8 42.35 4.65 1.28
N ALA A 9 42.99 3.61 0.76
CA ALA A 9 42.30 2.51 0.08
C ALA A 9 41.42 1.70 1.07
N ALA A 10 41.94 1.42 2.27
CA ALA A 10 41.21 0.70 3.32
C ALA A 10 39.98 1.48 3.85
N VAL A 11 40.07 2.81 4.00
CA VAL A 11 38.92 3.65 4.41
C VAL A 11 37.82 3.67 3.34
N VAL A 12 38.18 3.68 2.04
CA VAL A 12 37.19 3.63 0.95
C VAL A 12 36.45 2.28 0.91
N THR A 13 37.13 1.16 1.21
CA THR A 13 36.48 -0.17 1.26
C THR A 13 35.56 -0.30 2.48
N ALA A 14 35.91 0.31 3.62
CA ALA A 14 35.07 0.30 4.82
C ALA A 14 33.80 1.17 4.69
N SER A 15 33.85 2.28 3.94
CA SER A 15 32.65 3.09 3.66
C SER A 15 31.62 2.37 2.79
N MET A 16 32.03 1.55 1.81
CA MET A 16 31.08 0.78 0.99
C MET A 16 30.30 -0.27 1.77
N LEU A 17 30.89 -0.85 2.83
CA LEU A 17 30.19 -1.79 3.73
C LEU A 17 29.13 -1.09 4.60
N GLY A 18 29.27 0.23 4.82
CA GLY A 18 28.30 1.05 5.54
C GLY A 18 27.10 1.48 4.69
N ASP A 19 27.33 1.74 3.40
CA ASP A 19 26.27 2.07 2.43
C ASP A 19 25.30 0.89 2.21
N ASP A 20 25.81 -0.35 2.21
CA ASP A 20 24.98 -1.55 2.07
C ASP A 20 24.06 -1.77 3.28
N ILE A 21 24.53 -1.50 4.51
CA ILE A 21 23.69 -1.63 5.73
C ILE A 21 22.58 -0.56 5.72
N GLY A 22 22.90 0.68 5.35
CA GLY A 22 21.91 1.75 5.21
C GLY A 22 20.88 1.44 4.10
N ALA A 23 21.33 0.93 2.95
CA ALA A 23 20.44 0.54 1.86
C ALA A 23 19.51 -0.65 2.23
N ILE A 24 19.99 -1.59 3.04
CA ILE A 24 19.18 -2.71 3.55
C ILE A 24 18.13 -2.20 4.55
N GLU A 25 18.51 -1.28 5.45
CA GLU A 25 17.59 -0.68 6.42
C GLU A 25 16.51 0.17 5.71
N ASP A 26 16.90 0.98 4.74
CA ASP A 26 15.99 1.77 3.90
C ASP A 26 15.05 0.87 3.08
N ALA A 27 15.56 -0.23 2.51
CA ALA A 27 14.74 -1.21 1.79
C ALA A 27 13.71 -1.88 2.71
N HIS A 28 14.09 -2.17 3.96
CA HIS A 28 13.18 -2.76 4.95
C HIS A 28 12.05 -1.79 5.33
N LEU A 29 12.38 -0.52 5.56
CA LEU A 29 11.40 0.54 5.83
C LEU A 29 10.48 0.78 4.63
N MET A 30 11.01 0.76 3.41
CA MET A 30 10.24 0.87 2.17
C MET A 30 9.26 -0.30 2.02
N LEU A 31 9.69 -1.54 2.31
CA LEU A 31 8.83 -2.72 2.22
C LEU A 31 7.69 -2.68 3.25
N GLY A 32 7.98 -2.29 4.50
CA GLY A 32 6.98 -2.09 5.53
C GLY A 32 5.93 -1.05 5.13
N ASN A 33 6.34 0.04 4.48
CA ASN A 33 5.42 1.04 3.99
C ASN A 33 4.55 0.53 2.82
N ILE A 34 5.15 -0.18 1.86
CA ILE A 34 4.42 -0.78 0.73
C ILE A 34 3.38 -1.77 1.23
N THR A 35 3.75 -2.67 2.14
CA THR A 35 2.81 -3.66 2.70
C THR A 35 1.66 -3.00 3.45
N ALA A 36 1.93 -1.98 4.29
CA ALA A 36 0.88 -1.22 4.97
C ALA A 36 -0.08 -0.51 3.99
N GLN A 37 0.43 0.01 2.87
CA GLN A 37 -0.40 0.61 1.83
C GLN A 37 -1.26 -0.42 1.11
N LEU A 38 -0.72 -1.60 0.79
CA LEU A 38 -1.46 -2.69 0.16
C LEU A 38 -2.54 -3.27 1.09
N LEU A 39 -2.28 -3.39 2.40
CA LEU A 39 -3.28 -3.81 3.39
C LEU A 39 -4.46 -2.83 3.46
N ARG A 40 -4.22 -1.52 3.32
CA ARG A 40 -5.32 -0.53 3.23
C ARG A 40 -6.16 -0.69 1.97
N LEU A 41 -5.55 -1.10 0.86
CA LEU A 41 -6.29 -1.43 -0.37
C LEU A 41 -7.04 -2.76 -0.21
N LEU A 42 -6.45 -3.75 0.45
CA LEU A 42 -7.09 -5.02 0.78
C LEU A 42 -8.39 -4.80 1.58
N ASP A 43 -8.31 -4.02 2.67
CA ASP A 43 -9.45 -3.65 3.51
C ASP A 43 -10.59 -2.99 2.71
N ARG A 44 -10.26 -2.28 1.63
CA ARG A 44 -11.21 -1.45 0.87
C ARG A 44 -11.83 -2.18 -0.33
N TYR A 45 -11.07 -2.99 -1.04
CA TYR A 45 -11.51 -3.64 -2.29
C TYR A 45 -11.70 -5.16 -2.15
N GLY A 46 -11.14 -5.77 -1.11
CA GLY A 46 -11.15 -7.21 -0.89
C GLY A 46 -10.04 -7.96 -1.64
N ALA A 47 -9.80 -9.20 -1.23
CA ALA A 47 -8.67 -10.01 -1.69
C ALA A 47 -8.69 -10.33 -3.19
N ALA A 48 -9.86 -10.70 -3.72
CA ALA A 48 -10.00 -11.09 -5.13
C ALA A 48 -9.66 -9.93 -6.08
N GLU A 49 -10.12 -8.72 -5.77
CA GLU A 49 -9.85 -7.54 -6.58
C GLU A 49 -8.40 -7.06 -6.45
N LEU A 50 -7.83 -7.13 -5.24
CA LEU A 50 -6.44 -6.77 -5.02
C LEU A 50 -5.50 -7.72 -5.78
N GLN A 51 -5.75 -9.03 -5.73
CA GLN A 51 -4.95 -10.03 -6.44
C GLN A 51 -4.93 -9.74 -7.96
N ALA A 52 -6.11 -9.57 -8.55
CA ALA A 52 -6.21 -9.31 -9.99
C ALA A 52 -5.57 -7.98 -10.39
N ALA A 53 -5.63 -6.94 -9.54
CA ALA A 53 -4.97 -5.67 -9.78
C ALA A 53 -3.43 -5.75 -9.66
N ILE A 54 -2.92 -6.59 -8.75
CA ILE A 54 -1.48 -6.87 -8.65
C ILE A 54 -1.01 -7.62 -9.90
N GLU A 55 -1.74 -8.64 -10.35
CA GLU A 55 -1.43 -9.38 -11.57
C GLU A 55 -1.41 -8.46 -12.81
N GLU A 56 -2.41 -7.58 -12.96
CA GLU A 56 -2.45 -6.58 -14.02
C GLU A 56 -1.25 -5.61 -13.95
N THR A 57 -0.89 -5.16 -12.75
CA THR A 57 0.26 -4.28 -12.51
C THR A 57 1.57 -4.95 -12.91
N LEU A 58 1.78 -6.20 -12.49
CA LEU A 58 2.97 -6.97 -12.82
C LEU A 58 3.05 -7.27 -14.33
N ALA A 59 1.92 -7.59 -14.96
CA ALA A 59 1.85 -7.81 -16.40
C ALA A 59 2.24 -6.55 -17.20
N SER A 60 2.02 -5.35 -16.65
CA SER A 60 2.48 -4.09 -17.25
C SER A 60 3.97 -3.77 -17.02
N GLY A 61 4.71 -4.60 -16.28
CA GLY A 61 6.12 -4.37 -15.93
C GLY A 61 6.32 -3.35 -14.81
N ALA A 62 5.25 -2.88 -14.16
CA ALA A 62 5.33 -1.97 -13.03
C ALA A 62 5.51 -2.74 -11.72
N ALA A 63 6.30 -2.17 -10.79
CA ALA A 63 6.42 -2.73 -9.45
C ALA A 63 5.09 -2.57 -8.67
N PRO A 64 4.70 -3.56 -7.84
CA PRO A 64 3.40 -3.59 -7.17
C PRO A 64 3.35 -2.71 -5.91
N HIS A 65 3.65 -1.42 -6.07
CA HIS A 65 3.44 -0.42 -5.03
C HIS A 65 2.06 0.25 -5.16
N GLN A 66 1.68 1.07 -4.18
CA GLN A 66 0.29 1.53 -4.02
C GLN A 66 -0.33 2.18 -5.28
N ASN A 67 0.43 3.02 -6.00
CA ASN A 67 -0.14 3.85 -7.07
C ASN A 67 -0.54 3.03 -8.32
N PRO A 68 0.34 2.20 -8.92
CA PRO A 68 -0.04 1.32 -10.01
C PRO A 68 -1.18 0.37 -9.65
N VAL A 69 -1.12 -0.24 -8.46
CA VAL A 69 -2.15 -1.16 -7.98
C VAL A 69 -3.49 -0.45 -7.80
N ARG A 70 -3.51 0.76 -7.21
CA ARG A 70 -4.72 1.59 -7.12
C ARG A 70 -5.27 1.96 -8.50
N LEU A 71 -4.41 2.26 -9.46
CA LEU A 71 -4.84 2.59 -10.83
C LEU A 71 -5.48 1.38 -11.53
N ALA A 72 -4.92 0.18 -11.36
CA ALA A 72 -5.53 -1.06 -11.85
C ALA A 72 -6.88 -1.33 -11.15
N LEU A 73 -6.96 -1.17 -9.82
CA LEU A 73 -8.21 -1.30 -9.06
C LEU A 73 -9.30 -0.34 -9.55
N GLU A 74 -8.98 0.94 -9.77
CA GLU A 74 -9.96 1.91 -10.26
C GLU A 74 -10.42 1.61 -11.70
N ARG A 75 -9.51 1.15 -12.57
CA ARG A 75 -9.87 0.70 -13.92
C ARG A 75 -10.85 -0.47 -13.87
N ARG A 76 -10.55 -1.49 -13.06
CA ARG A 76 -11.41 -2.66 -12.86
C ARG A 76 -12.77 -2.30 -12.27
N ARG A 77 -12.77 -1.42 -11.26
CA ARG A 77 -14.00 -0.90 -10.63
C ARG A 77 -14.86 -0.15 -11.65
N ALA A 78 -14.26 0.75 -12.43
CA ALA A 78 -14.95 1.52 -13.47
C ALA A 78 -15.55 0.61 -14.55
N ALA A 79 -14.81 -0.43 -14.98
CA ALA A 79 -15.31 -1.42 -15.94
C ALA A 79 -16.54 -2.19 -15.44
N ARG A 80 -16.68 -2.39 -14.12
CA ARG A 80 -17.86 -3.01 -13.50
C ARG A 80 -18.98 -2.01 -13.15
N GLY A 81 -18.78 -0.71 -13.38
CA GLY A 81 -19.74 0.32 -12.97
C GLY A 81 -19.96 0.43 -11.46
N ALA A 82 -19.03 -0.07 -10.64
CA ALA A 82 -19.18 -0.07 -9.19
C ALA A 82 -19.02 1.36 -8.62
N PRO A 83 -19.78 1.76 -7.58
CA PRO A 83 -19.63 3.07 -6.94
C PRO A 83 -18.24 3.24 -6.29
N PRO A 84 -17.77 4.47 -6.03
CA PRO A 84 -16.47 4.70 -5.41
C PRO A 84 -16.43 4.02 -4.04
N PRO A 85 -15.35 3.32 -3.69
CA PRO A 85 -15.25 2.66 -2.40
C PRO A 85 -14.99 3.71 -1.32
N ILE A 86 -16.08 4.13 -0.68
CA ILE A 86 -16.04 5.01 0.48
C ILE A 86 -15.68 4.13 1.67
N ALA A 87 -14.44 4.26 2.17
CA ALA A 87 -14.04 3.58 3.39
C ALA A 87 -14.69 4.26 4.59
N ILE A 88 -15.94 3.90 4.91
CA ILE A 88 -16.53 4.24 6.20
C ILE A 88 -16.33 3.04 7.13
N LYS A 89 -15.26 3.06 7.93
CA LYS A 89 -15.17 2.17 9.09
C LYS A 89 -16.14 2.70 10.15
N LEU A 90 -17.43 2.39 10.00
CA LEU A 90 -18.43 2.73 11.00
C LEU A 90 -18.16 1.92 12.27
N PRO A 91 -18.07 2.58 13.44
CA PRO A 91 -18.07 1.88 14.72
C PRO A 91 -19.34 1.01 14.86
N GLU A 92 -19.24 -0.09 15.61
CA GLU A 92 -20.35 -1.04 15.82
C GLU A 92 -21.64 -0.33 16.27
N HIS A 93 -21.53 0.58 17.25
CA HIS A 93 -22.67 1.36 17.75
C HIS A 93 -23.35 2.25 16.69
N VAL A 94 -22.68 2.59 15.58
CA VAL A 94 -23.28 3.34 14.47
C VAL A 94 -23.93 2.39 13.46
N ARG A 95 -23.32 1.21 13.21
CA ARG A 95 -23.92 0.14 12.41
C ARG A 95 -25.23 -0.35 13.02
N ASP A 96 -25.30 -0.42 14.36
CA ASP A 96 -26.51 -0.80 15.09
C ASP A 96 -27.67 0.20 14.96
N LYS A 97 -27.36 1.45 14.62
CA LYS A 97 -28.35 2.51 14.40
C LYS A 97 -28.90 2.51 12.98
N ASP A 98 -28.31 1.76 12.06
CA ASP A 98 -28.79 1.55 10.69
C ASP A 98 -29.90 0.48 10.63
N LYS A 99 -30.78 0.48 11.64
CA LYS A 99 -31.98 -0.35 11.69
C LYS A 99 -33.10 0.40 10.98
N ARG A 100 -33.89 -0.32 10.18
CA ARG A 100 -35.04 0.22 9.45
C ARG A 100 -36.01 0.89 10.43
N VAL A 101 -36.00 2.22 10.48
CA VAL A 101 -36.91 2.98 11.35
C VAL A 101 -38.30 2.93 10.71
N THR A 102 -39.28 2.40 11.45
CA THR A 102 -40.69 2.53 11.07
C THR A 102 -41.13 3.94 11.45
N PRO A 103 -41.41 4.83 10.48
CA PRO A 103 -41.93 6.15 10.80
C PRO A 103 -43.27 6.01 11.52
N HIS A 104 -43.48 6.83 12.55
CA HIS A 104 -44.76 6.89 13.25
C HIS A 104 -45.81 7.48 12.30
N ARG A 105 -47.09 7.13 12.49
CA ARG A 105 -48.16 7.82 11.77
C ARG A 105 -48.15 9.28 12.20
N LEU A 106 -47.89 10.16 11.24
CA LEU A 106 -48.13 11.58 11.39
C LEU A 106 -49.63 11.78 11.18
N ASP A 107 -50.39 11.68 12.27
CA ASP A 107 -51.77 12.12 12.27
C ASP A 107 -51.73 13.65 12.49
N ILE A 108 -51.80 14.40 11.38
CA ILE A 108 -51.93 15.87 11.34
C ILE A 108 -53.39 16.19 10.99
#